data_AF-A0AAW0CJ67-F1
#
_entry.id   AF-A0AAW0CJ67-F1
#
_cell.length_a   1.000
_cell.length_b   1.000
_cell.length_c   1.000
_cell.angle_alpha   90.00
_cell.angle_beta   90.00
_cell.angle_gamma   90.00
#
_symmetry.space_group_name_H-M   'P 1'
#
loop_
_entity.id
_entity.type
_entity.pdbx_description
1 polymer ?
#
loop_
_entity_poly.entity_id
_entity_poly.type
_entity_poly.pdbx_seq_one_letter_code
_entity_poly.pdbx_strand_id
1 'polypeptide(L)'
;MSTSSNSPGSPPRKRPRSETLSGSDVCCEISLGRHTPDSIKAYLDSLRAVPVDLETFTNPAKCASLPFPSLLKSSIQSLHPPTGQYRYKHMGRSIFATIMSEIQRLDSQIPTPVALVGTYGAGKTHLLSALASFLFAQGKRVVFLPECCLVGEDTVFWLKLAFALTFADLPRTLEKIVQLQELDQFIDFTRGCNEDIYFLVDGLDQLGDLKTFICALTSRHFHIHTTYTPDACMFKATRLSWIRIPSGYSTVEFAEWIRHFESLIPWNPNKSFLQFHSGCIPALLRLLFKYAGEEFSDICARMRMEREYRMIADCVVQLSLTNIDNASESQKSRQVSCLCSMFTLLMNACLTETMPEIRSGSNASLYDPRFFYFDSEDRGHCTCGYARELMAANLRPENLHLFVSDAWYSAVRSGHASIRDQAIGQICLSRMSLGGLSHADAQGNAMRICQFRQDPNFSWAFEEAWKSPRVTTSFLCIPCPEVFMLNAVILRISPSDKTAHLIPIQITTTLTCVDLATRFFAILWHKWENLIKEEGFKVINTFVCIDSLTPESNDVATKFAAFREKVKFVSPEYTVRSLNVGMIDPKLGRILQGEKYQTPTSAGLTPPK
;
A
#
# COMPACT_ATOMS: atom_id res chain seq x y z
N MET A 1 43.08 -33.34 -43.43
CA MET A 1 43.61 -32.80 -44.70
C MET A 1 42.48 -32.15 -45.49
N SER A 2 42.76 -31.01 -46.13
CA SER A 2 42.11 -30.44 -47.34
C SER A 2 40.61 -30.64 -47.62
N THR A 3 39.85 -29.53 -47.65
CA THR A 3 39.06 -28.95 -48.79
C THR A 3 38.16 -27.82 -48.21
N SER A 4 38.27 -26.53 -48.58
CA SER A 4 37.70 -25.83 -49.77
C SER A 4 36.22 -26.14 -50.03
N SER A 5 35.27 -25.23 -50.32
CA SER A 5 35.16 -23.75 -50.37
C SER A 5 33.65 -23.42 -50.59
N ASN A 6 33.07 -22.21 -50.74
CA ASN A 6 33.55 -20.83 -50.87
C ASN A 6 32.36 -19.85 -50.58
N SER A 7 32.57 -18.56 -50.26
CA SER A 7 31.52 -17.52 -50.41
C SER A 7 32.08 -16.08 -50.43
N PRO A 8 31.44 -15.12 -51.14
CA PRO A 8 32.14 -13.94 -51.69
C PRO A 8 31.97 -12.64 -50.89
N GLY A 9 32.90 -11.69 -51.12
CA GLY A 9 32.94 -10.41 -50.43
C GLY A 9 32.12 -9.27 -51.06
N SER A 10 32.17 -8.10 -50.40
CA SER A 10 31.56 -6.84 -50.85
C SER A 10 32.55 -5.66 -50.69
N PRO A 11 32.45 -4.59 -51.52
CA PRO A 11 33.56 -3.66 -51.76
C PRO A 11 33.61 -2.42 -50.82
N PRO A 12 34.75 -1.70 -50.74
CA PRO A 12 34.93 -0.56 -49.84
C PRO A 12 34.16 0.69 -50.27
N ARG A 13 33.58 1.42 -49.29
CA ARG A 13 32.88 2.70 -49.53
C ARG A 13 33.85 3.83 -49.83
N LYS A 14 33.54 4.62 -50.87
CA LYS A 14 34.26 5.83 -51.28
C LYS A 14 34.06 6.98 -50.27
N ARG A 15 35.10 7.79 -50.04
CA ARG A 15 34.99 9.13 -49.44
C ARG A 15 34.58 10.16 -50.50
N PRO A 16 33.69 11.12 -50.18
CA PRO A 16 33.75 12.51 -50.63
C PRO A 16 34.38 13.35 -49.49
N ARG A 17 35.58 13.90 -49.65
CA ARG A 17 35.92 15.16 -50.34
C ARG A 17 35.45 16.39 -49.56
N SER A 18 36.43 17.12 -49.01
CA SER A 18 36.26 18.38 -48.30
C SER A 18 36.03 19.53 -49.28
N GLU A 19 34.99 20.32 -49.05
CA GLU A 19 34.80 21.63 -49.66
C GLU A 19 34.69 22.69 -48.56
N THR A 20 35.61 23.64 -48.58
CA THR A 20 35.58 24.84 -47.74
C THR A 20 34.54 25.81 -48.28
N LEU A 21 33.54 26.15 -47.46
CA LEU A 21 32.64 27.27 -47.70
C LEU A 21 32.63 28.23 -46.49
N SER A 22 32.44 29.50 -46.81
CA SER A 22 32.71 30.65 -45.96
C SER A 22 31.54 31.07 -45.08
N GLY A 23 31.86 31.55 -43.88
CA GLY A 23 31.17 32.61 -43.13
C GLY A 23 29.64 32.73 -43.26
N SER A 24 28.93 32.07 -42.36
CA SER A 24 27.66 32.54 -41.77
C SER A 24 27.53 31.93 -40.37
N ASP A 25 26.73 32.54 -39.49
CA ASP A 25 26.74 32.29 -38.05
C ASP A 25 26.61 30.81 -37.67
N VAL A 26 27.69 30.25 -37.09
CA VAL A 26 27.65 28.97 -36.39
C VAL A 26 26.99 29.21 -35.03
N CYS A 27 25.67 29.33 -35.03
CA CYS A 27 24.87 29.07 -33.85
C CYS A 27 25.04 27.58 -33.51
N CYS A 28 26.00 27.25 -32.64
CA CYS A 28 26.13 25.90 -32.11
C CYS A 28 24.79 25.51 -31.48
N GLU A 29 24.08 24.51 -32.03
CA GLU A 29 22.82 24.05 -31.47
C GLU A 29 23.05 23.44 -30.08
N ILE A 30 22.78 24.25 -29.05
CA ILE A 30 22.94 23.87 -27.64
C ILE A 30 21.82 22.90 -27.26
N SER A 31 22.03 21.61 -27.52
CA SER A 31 21.09 20.54 -27.16
C SER A 31 21.40 19.94 -25.78
N LEU A 32 20.36 19.80 -24.95
CA LEU A 32 20.41 19.02 -23.71
C LEU A 32 19.84 17.62 -23.96
N GLY A 33 20.73 16.70 -24.32
CA GLY A 33 20.36 15.33 -24.70
C GLY A 33 19.52 15.32 -25.97
N ARG A 34 18.20 15.15 -25.84
CA ARG A 34 17.23 15.16 -26.97
C ARG A 34 16.42 16.45 -27.07
N HIS A 35 16.70 17.44 -26.23
CA HIS A 35 15.93 18.67 -26.13
C HIS A 35 16.71 19.86 -26.72
N THR A 36 16.16 20.49 -27.75
CA THR A 36 16.63 21.79 -28.27
C THR A 36 16.08 22.94 -27.43
N PRO A 37 16.68 24.14 -27.43
CA PRO A 37 16.18 25.29 -26.69
C PRO A 37 14.70 25.60 -27.01
N ASP A 38 14.33 25.58 -28.29
CA ASP A 38 12.94 25.81 -28.73
C ASP A 38 11.97 24.75 -28.22
N SER A 39 12.39 23.48 -28.16
CA SER A 39 11.57 22.40 -27.61
C SER A 39 11.32 22.55 -26.11
N ILE A 40 12.30 23.07 -25.37
CA ILE A 40 12.20 23.32 -23.92
C ILE A 40 11.30 24.53 -23.69
N LYS A 41 11.48 25.60 -24.47
CA LYS A 41 10.66 26.81 -24.41
C LYS A 41 9.19 26.52 -24.76
N ALA A 42 8.92 25.77 -25.82
CA ALA A 42 7.56 25.34 -26.16
C ALA A 42 6.92 24.50 -25.05
N TYR A 43 7.70 23.71 -24.31
CA TYR A 43 7.21 22.97 -23.15
C TYR A 43 6.90 23.88 -21.95
N LEU A 44 7.76 24.87 -21.66
CA LEU A 44 7.50 25.92 -20.66
C LEU A 44 6.25 26.73 -21.00
N ASP A 45 6.06 27.10 -22.26
CA ASP A 45 4.87 27.81 -22.73
C ASP A 45 3.60 26.95 -22.54
N SER A 46 3.70 25.61 -22.68
CA SER A 46 2.59 24.67 -22.39
C SER A 46 2.26 24.51 -20.89
N LEU A 47 3.25 24.69 -20.01
CA LEU A 47 3.07 24.75 -18.55
C LEU A 47 2.44 26.08 -18.13
N ARG A 48 2.86 27.19 -18.76
CA ARG A 48 2.30 28.53 -18.55
C ARG A 48 0.84 28.66 -19.01
N ALA A 49 0.42 27.86 -19.99
CA ALA A 49 -0.96 27.85 -20.51
C ALA A 49 -1.98 27.08 -19.63
N VAL A 50 -1.58 26.56 -18.46
CA VAL A 50 -2.50 25.91 -17.52
C VAL A 50 -3.42 26.97 -16.87
N PRO A 51 -4.74 26.71 -16.70
CA PRO A 51 -5.63 27.67 -16.02
C PRO A 51 -5.19 27.95 -14.57
N VAL A 52 -5.07 29.23 -14.22
CA VAL A 52 -4.69 29.70 -12.87
C VAL A 52 -5.87 29.70 -11.88
N ASP A 53 -7.01 29.11 -12.26
CA ASP A 53 -8.18 28.97 -11.37
C ASP A 53 -7.88 27.95 -10.27
N LEU A 54 -7.71 28.46 -9.03
CA LEU A 54 -7.40 27.66 -7.84
C LEU A 54 -8.41 26.53 -7.60
N GLU A 55 -9.68 26.73 -7.95
CA GLU A 55 -10.72 25.69 -7.85
C GLU A 55 -10.35 24.42 -8.64
N THR A 56 -9.60 24.55 -9.75
CA THR A 56 -9.13 23.40 -10.55
C THR A 56 -8.25 22.44 -9.74
N PHE A 57 -7.60 22.95 -8.70
CA PHE A 57 -6.65 22.24 -7.85
C PHE A 57 -7.23 21.89 -6.47
N THR A 58 -8.20 22.67 -5.98
CA THR A 58 -8.80 22.47 -4.65
C THR A 58 -10.09 21.67 -4.67
N ASN A 59 -10.90 21.76 -5.72
CA ASN A 59 -12.26 21.22 -5.76
C ASN A 59 -12.28 19.78 -6.32
N PRO A 60 -12.67 18.76 -5.52
CA PRO A 60 -12.69 17.37 -6.00
C PRO A 60 -13.66 17.12 -7.14
N ALA A 61 -14.70 17.95 -7.31
CA ALA A 61 -15.62 17.84 -8.43
C ALA A 61 -15.00 18.25 -9.78
N LYS A 62 -13.84 18.94 -9.78
CA LYS A 62 -13.05 19.25 -10.97
C LYS A 62 -11.94 18.21 -11.17
N CYS A 63 -11.75 17.80 -12.42
CA CYS A 63 -10.61 16.97 -12.83
C CYS A 63 -10.01 17.52 -14.13
N ALA A 64 -8.72 17.83 -14.11
CA ALA A 64 -7.98 18.46 -15.20
C ALA A 64 -6.86 17.56 -15.72
N SER A 65 -6.54 17.68 -17.02
CA SER A 65 -5.33 17.12 -17.60
C SER A 65 -4.21 18.15 -17.49
N LEU A 66 -3.24 17.93 -16.61
CA LEU A 66 -2.12 18.84 -16.35
C LEU A 66 -0.84 18.34 -17.03
N PRO A 67 -0.02 19.23 -17.65
CA PRO A 67 1.31 18.86 -18.11
C PRO A 67 2.22 18.52 -16.92
N PHE A 68 3.02 17.48 -17.04
CA PHE A 68 3.97 17.11 -16.00
C PHE A 68 5.11 18.14 -15.95
N PRO A 69 5.44 18.73 -14.78
CA PRO A 69 6.37 19.85 -14.65
C PRO A 69 7.86 19.47 -14.78
N SER A 70 8.18 18.51 -15.67
CA SER A 70 9.53 18.02 -15.87
C SER A 70 9.74 17.51 -17.29
N LEU A 71 10.97 17.64 -17.81
CA LEU A 71 11.42 17.04 -19.07
C LEU A 71 11.74 15.53 -18.93
N LEU A 72 11.73 15.03 -17.69
CA LEU A 72 12.28 13.73 -17.30
C LEU A 72 11.31 12.58 -17.58
N LYS A 73 11.49 11.87 -18.70
CA LYS A 73 10.60 10.77 -19.15
C LYS A 73 10.53 9.56 -18.21
N SER A 74 11.54 9.32 -17.38
CA SER A 74 11.57 8.14 -16.47
C SER A 74 10.63 8.30 -15.29
N SER A 75 10.61 9.48 -14.66
CA SER A 75 9.80 9.83 -13.47
C SER A 75 8.28 9.95 -13.74
N ILE A 76 7.83 9.53 -14.92
CA ILE A 76 6.48 9.71 -15.45
C ILE A 76 5.66 8.41 -15.36
N GLN A 77 6.32 7.26 -15.18
CA GLN A 77 5.66 5.94 -15.22
C GLN A 77 4.63 5.74 -14.08
N SER A 78 4.83 6.34 -12.91
CA SER A 78 3.88 6.30 -11.78
C SER A 78 2.62 7.15 -12.01
N LEU A 79 2.64 8.09 -12.97
CA LEU A 79 1.62 9.11 -13.14
C LEU A 79 0.69 8.87 -14.35
N HIS A 80 1.02 7.94 -15.25
CA HIS A 80 0.45 7.92 -16.61
C HIS A 80 -0.53 6.79 -16.95
N PRO A 81 -1.60 7.09 -17.72
CA PRO A 81 -2.18 6.15 -18.68
C PRO A 81 -1.23 5.99 -19.89
N PRO A 82 -1.31 4.88 -20.66
CA PRO A 82 -0.33 4.50 -21.68
C PRO A 82 -0.35 5.33 -22.99
N THR A 83 -0.85 6.58 -22.98
CA THR A 83 -1.15 7.38 -24.19
C THR A 83 -0.03 8.31 -24.67
N GLY A 84 1.16 8.26 -24.06
CA GLY A 84 2.39 8.90 -24.58
C GLY A 84 2.46 10.43 -24.56
N GLN A 85 1.39 11.14 -24.20
CA GLN A 85 1.41 12.59 -23.94
C GLN A 85 1.99 12.85 -22.54
N TYR A 86 2.79 13.91 -22.35
CA TYR A 86 3.34 14.32 -21.04
C TYR A 86 2.30 15.00 -20.12
N ARG A 87 1.06 14.48 -20.06
CA ARG A 87 -0.01 15.01 -19.19
C ARG A 87 -0.64 13.94 -18.31
N TYR A 88 -0.84 14.25 -17.04
CA TYR A 88 -1.52 13.39 -16.07
C TYR A 88 -2.91 13.96 -15.70
N LYS A 89 -3.82 13.10 -15.25
CA LYS A 89 -5.12 13.55 -14.71
C LYS A 89 -4.95 13.93 -13.23
N HIS A 90 -5.28 15.17 -12.89
CA HIS A 90 -5.36 15.68 -11.52
C HIS A 90 -6.84 15.91 -11.17
N MET A 91 -7.36 15.18 -10.19
CA MET A 91 -8.59 15.55 -9.49
C MET A 91 -8.22 16.54 -8.39
N GLY A 92 -8.97 17.63 -8.25
CA GLY A 92 -8.72 18.62 -7.20
C GLY A 92 -8.77 17.99 -5.81
N ARG A 93 -8.00 18.53 -4.87
CA ARG A 93 -7.97 18.07 -3.47
C ARG A 93 -8.08 19.22 -2.51
N SER A 94 -8.93 19.07 -1.51
CA SER A 94 -9.21 20.08 -0.48
C SER A 94 -7.94 20.57 0.23
N ILE A 95 -7.01 19.65 0.52
CA ILE A 95 -5.70 19.94 1.15
C ILE A 95 -4.82 20.91 0.32
N PHE A 96 -5.06 21.05 -0.98
CA PHE A 96 -4.31 21.98 -1.83
C PHE A 96 -4.52 23.45 -1.43
N ALA A 97 -5.69 23.79 -0.87
CA ALA A 97 -5.95 25.13 -0.33
C ALA A 97 -5.01 25.45 0.85
N THR A 98 -4.79 24.48 1.74
CA THR A 98 -3.84 24.59 2.86
C THR A 98 -2.40 24.73 2.35
N ILE A 99 -2.01 23.93 1.34
CA ILE A 99 -0.68 24.02 0.71
C ILE A 99 -0.45 25.41 0.14
N MET A 100 -1.42 25.95 -0.61
CA MET A 100 -1.31 27.29 -1.18
C MET A 100 -1.28 28.40 -0.12
N SER A 101 -2.10 28.28 0.93
CA SER A 101 -2.10 29.25 2.03
C SER A 101 -0.78 29.28 2.79
N GLU A 102 -0.07 28.16 2.90
CA GLU A 102 1.24 28.13 3.57
C GLU A 102 2.33 28.71 2.67
N ILE A 103 2.32 28.37 1.37
CA ILE A 103 3.30 28.87 0.39
C ILE A 103 3.17 30.39 0.21
N GLN A 104 1.96 30.95 0.28
CA GLN A 104 1.72 32.40 0.25
C GLN A 104 2.24 33.15 1.48
N ARG A 105 2.58 32.44 2.57
CA ARG A 105 3.15 33.03 3.81
C ARG A 105 4.68 32.98 3.85
N LEU A 106 5.32 32.35 2.86
CA LEU A 106 6.77 32.26 2.81
C LEU A 106 7.40 33.60 2.45
N ASP A 107 8.49 33.93 3.15
CA ASP A 107 9.33 35.10 2.91
C ASP A 107 10.68 34.62 2.37
N SER A 108 11.12 35.14 1.21
CA SER A 108 12.42 34.80 0.63
C SER A 108 13.61 35.38 1.39
N GLN A 109 13.40 36.38 2.27
CA GLN A 109 14.41 36.87 3.20
C GLN A 109 14.64 35.91 4.38
N ILE A 110 13.64 35.09 4.71
CA ILE A 110 13.69 34.10 5.80
C ILE A 110 13.18 32.74 5.26
N PRO A 111 13.91 32.13 4.29
CA PRO A 111 13.44 30.95 3.57
C PRO A 111 13.23 29.78 4.54
N THR A 112 11.97 29.51 4.83
CA THR A 112 11.48 28.48 5.75
C THR A 112 11.06 27.28 4.90
N PRO A 113 11.73 26.12 4.97
CA PRO A 113 11.34 24.96 4.18
C PRO A 113 9.93 24.47 4.57
N VAL A 114 9.18 23.97 3.58
CA VAL A 114 7.86 23.37 3.77
C VAL A 114 7.92 21.89 3.39
N ALA A 115 7.63 21.01 4.35
CA ALA A 115 7.54 19.57 4.13
C ALA A 115 6.08 19.14 3.90
N LEU A 116 5.79 18.55 2.74
CA LEU A 116 4.57 17.79 2.49
C LEU A 116 4.77 16.37 3.02
N VAL A 117 4.32 16.13 4.25
CA VAL A 117 4.53 14.87 5.00
C VAL A 117 3.34 13.96 4.78
N GLY A 118 3.57 12.71 4.40
CA GLY A 118 2.47 11.76 4.24
C GLY A 118 2.93 10.38 3.82
N THR A 119 2.02 9.41 3.91
CA THR A 119 2.36 7.99 3.75
C THR A 119 2.65 7.60 2.30
N TYR A 120 3.01 6.34 2.06
CA TYR A 120 3.16 5.85 0.68
C TYR A 120 1.84 5.94 -0.09
N GLY A 121 1.92 6.25 -1.38
CA GLY A 121 0.77 6.32 -2.27
C GLY A 121 -0.22 7.48 -2.04
N ALA A 122 -0.03 8.31 -1.02
CA ALA A 122 -0.94 9.40 -0.59
C ALA A 122 -1.11 10.56 -1.61
N GLY A 123 -0.49 10.47 -2.78
CA GLY A 123 -0.54 11.51 -3.82
C GLY A 123 0.36 12.73 -3.56
N LYS A 124 1.42 12.58 -2.75
CA LYS A 124 2.39 13.66 -2.47
C LYS A 124 3.02 14.22 -3.75
N THR A 125 3.56 13.34 -4.60
CA THR A 125 4.11 13.66 -5.92
C THR A 125 3.07 14.35 -6.80
N HIS A 126 1.83 13.83 -6.88
CA HIS A 126 0.74 14.46 -7.63
C HIS A 126 0.41 15.88 -7.15
N LEU A 127 0.42 16.12 -5.84
CA LEU A 127 0.20 17.44 -5.23
C LEU A 127 1.37 18.39 -5.50
N LEU A 128 2.62 17.93 -5.35
CA LEU A 128 3.81 18.72 -5.65
C LEU A 128 3.90 19.06 -7.15
N SER A 129 3.53 18.12 -8.03
CA SER A 129 3.45 18.38 -9.46
C SER A 129 2.35 19.38 -9.82
N ALA A 130 1.19 19.28 -9.17
CA ALA A 130 0.08 20.20 -9.39
C ALA A 130 0.43 21.62 -8.92
N LEU A 131 1.13 21.74 -7.79
CA LEU A 131 1.72 22.98 -7.30
C LEU A 131 2.73 23.56 -8.30
N ALA A 132 3.61 22.74 -8.87
CA ALA A 132 4.55 23.19 -9.88
C ALA A 132 3.83 23.73 -11.13
N SER A 133 2.82 23.01 -11.64
CA SER A 133 2.00 23.47 -12.78
C SER A 133 1.32 24.80 -12.48
N PHE A 134 0.77 24.98 -11.27
CA PHE A 134 0.16 26.23 -10.83
C PHE A 134 1.17 27.39 -10.75
N LEU A 135 2.35 27.17 -10.16
CA LEU A 135 3.41 28.17 -10.06
C LEU A 135 3.99 28.56 -11.43
N PHE A 136 4.17 27.59 -12.34
CA PHE A 136 4.55 27.88 -13.73
C PHE A 136 3.46 28.71 -14.45
N ALA A 137 2.18 28.41 -14.25
CA ALA A 137 1.06 29.19 -14.80
C ALA A 137 1.01 30.63 -14.26
N GLN A 138 1.48 30.85 -13.03
CA GLN A 138 1.70 32.18 -12.44
C GLN A 138 3.01 32.86 -12.91
N GLY A 139 3.75 32.26 -13.83
CA GLY A 139 5.02 32.80 -14.36
C GLY A 139 6.20 32.71 -13.39
N LYS A 140 6.11 31.97 -12.28
CA LYS A 140 7.20 31.81 -11.30
C LYS A 140 8.33 30.94 -11.85
N ARG A 141 9.55 31.13 -11.30
CA ARG A 141 10.70 30.24 -11.54
C ARG A 141 10.55 28.99 -10.68
N VAL A 142 10.40 27.82 -11.30
CA VAL A 142 10.16 26.55 -10.61
C VAL A 142 11.17 25.48 -11.03
N VAL A 143 12.08 25.11 -10.12
CA VAL A 143 12.98 23.95 -10.29
C VAL A 143 12.30 22.74 -9.65
N PHE A 144 11.70 21.88 -10.47
CA PHE A 144 11.01 20.68 -10.02
C PHE A 144 11.87 19.41 -10.21
N LEU A 145 12.09 18.68 -9.12
CA LEU A 145 12.96 17.50 -9.03
C LEU A 145 12.11 16.27 -8.62
N PRO A 146 11.55 15.51 -9.58
CA PRO A 146 10.66 14.39 -9.31
C PRO A 146 11.37 13.12 -8.84
N GLU A 147 10.69 12.36 -7.97
CA GLU A 147 11.10 11.06 -7.43
C GLU A 147 12.61 10.99 -7.12
N CYS A 148 13.15 12.11 -6.60
CA CYS A 148 14.57 12.35 -6.30
C CYS A 148 15.58 11.66 -7.26
N CYS A 149 15.36 11.81 -8.57
CA CYS A 149 16.19 11.25 -9.66
C CYS A 149 17.71 11.50 -9.57
N LEU A 150 18.14 12.40 -8.68
CA LEU A 150 19.53 12.77 -8.38
C LEU A 150 20.39 11.62 -7.81
N VAL A 151 19.78 10.55 -7.29
CA VAL A 151 20.48 9.36 -6.78
C VAL A 151 21.01 8.44 -7.91
N GLY A 152 20.65 8.72 -9.18
CA GLY A 152 21.14 7.99 -10.36
C GLY A 152 22.45 8.54 -10.95
N GLU A 153 22.99 7.83 -11.94
CA GLU A 153 24.37 7.97 -12.47
C GLU A 153 24.76 9.33 -13.12
N ASP A 154 23.86 10.31 -13.25
CA ASP A 154 24.16 11.60 -13.90
C ASP A 154 23.43 12.79 -13.26
N THR A 155 23.62 12.97 -11.95
CA THR A 155 23.02 14.04 -11.13
C THR A 155 23.09 15.42 -11.80
N VAL A 156 24.22 15.74 -12.44
CA VAL A 156 24.47 17.01 -13.12
C VAL A 156 23.55 17.19 -14.33
N PHE A 157 23.36 16.18 -15.18
CA PHE A 157 22.43 16.25 -16.31
C PHE A 157 20.96 16.43 -15.86
N TRP A 158 20.54 15.73 -14.79
CA TRP A 158 19.19 15.90 -14.23
C TRP A 158 18.96 17.34 -13.76
N LEU A 159 19.95 17.95 -13.08
CA LEU A 159 19.92 19.36 -12.69
C LEU A 159 19.88 20.29 -13.91
N LYS A 160 20.71 20.07 -14.93
CA LYS A 160 20.67 20.86 -16.18
C LYS A 160 19.28 20.90 -16.79
N LEU A 161 18.59 19.75 -16.89
CA LEU A 161 17.24 19.69 -17.45
C LEU A 161 16.20 20.46 -16.62
N ALA A 162 16.26 20.37 -15.29
CA ALA A 162 15.35 21.09 -14.40
C ALA A 162 15.57 22.62 -14.46
N PHE A 163 16.83 23.06 -14.43
CA PHE A 163 17.20 24.48 -14.57
C PHE A 163 16.90 25.01 -15.98
N ALA A 164 17.17 24.23 -17.04
CA ALA A 164 16.86 24.62 -18.41
C ALA A 164 15.37 24.86 -18.63
N LEU A 165 14.49 24.03 -18.06
CA LEU A 165 13.04 24.25 -18.10
C LEU A 165 12.64 25.54 -17.34
N THR A 166 13.28 25.80 -16.19
CA THR A 166 13.02 26.98 -15.34
C THR A 166 13.32 28.30 -16.05
N PHE A 167 14.36 28.31 -16.89
CA PHE A 167 14.93 29.50 -17.54
C PHE A 167 14.86 29.44 -19.08
N ALA A 168 13.93 28.65 -19.64
CA ALA A 168 13.82 28.42 -21.10
C ALA A 168 13.47 29.67 -21.91
N ASP A 169 12.95 30.70 -21.26
CA ASP A 169 12.65 32.02 -21.81
C ASP A 169 13.83 33.01 -21.72
N LEU A 170 14.97 32.60 -21.14
CA LEU A 170 16.19 33.40 -21.01
C LEU A 170 17.39 32.72 -21.70
N PRO A 171 17.60 32.90 -23.03
CA PRO A 171 18.62 32.17 -23.80
C PRO A 171 20.04 32.26 -23.22
N ARG A 172 20.48 33.45 -22.80
CA ARG A 172 21.80 33.67 -22.16
C ARG A 172 21.96 32.98 -20.81
N THR A 173 20.85 32.70 -20.12
CA THR A 173 20.86 31.94 -18.87
C THR A 173 20.92 30.44 -19.16
N LEU A 174 20.19 29.99 -20.19
CA LEU A 174 20.25 28.61 -20.69
C LEU A 174 21.67 28.24 -21.17
N GLU A 175 22.34 29.11 -21.93
CA GLU A 175 23.75 28.96 -22.33
C GLU A 175 24.66 28.67 -21.12
N LYS A 176 24.53 29.45 -20.04
CA LYS A 176 25.30 29.25 -18.80
C LYS A 176 24.96 27.93 -18.12
N ILE A 177 23.68 27.56 -18.03
CA ILE A 177 23.22 26.32 -17.39
C ILE A 177 23.83 25.08 -18.09
N VAL A 178 23.93 25.10 -19.42
CA VAL A 178 24.50 23.97 -20.17
C VAL A 178 26.01 23.83 -19.94
N GLN A 179 26.71 24.93 -19.65
CA GLN A 179 28.15 24.94 -19.37
C GLN A 179 28.53 24.45 -17.97
N LEU A 180 27.61 24.43 -16.99
CA LEU A 180 27.87 23.91 -15.64
C LEU A 180 28.31 22.44 -15.72
N GLN A 181 29.33 22.01 -14.98
CA GLN A 181 29.77 20.59 -14.95
C GLN A 181 29.76 19.99 -13.53
N GLU A 182 29.81 20.84 -12.50
CA GLU A 182 29.95 20.41 -11.11
C GLU A 182 28.75 20.86 -10.26
N LEU A 183 28.43 20.10 -9.21
CA LEU A 183 27.29 20.39 -8.32
C LEU A 183 27.38 21.78 -7.68
N ASP A 184 28.56 22.17 -7.17
CA ASP A 184 28.76 23.46 -6.51
C ASP A 184 28.48 24.66 -7.43
N GLN A 185 28.66 24.50 -8.75
CA GLN A 185 28.37 25.56 -9.72
C GLN A 185 26.86 25.87 -9.82
N PHE A 186 25.97 24.92 -9.49
CA PHE A 186 24.54 25.18 -9.35
C PHE A 186 24.23 25.98 -8.07
N ILE A 187 24.98 25.76 -6.99
CA ILE A 187 24.86 26.53 -5.75
C ILE A 187 25.28 27.99 -6.00
N ASP A 188 26.39 28.21 -6.71
CA ASP A 188 26.84 29.57 -7.00
C ASP A 188 25.95 30.27 -8.05
N PHE A 189 25.45 29.53 -9.05
CA PHE A 189 24.44 30.03 -9.99
C PHE A 189 23.17 30.51 -9.27
N THR A 190 22.62 29.69 -8.36
CA THR A 190 21.41 30.04 -7.59
C THR A 190 21.65 31.21 -6.64
N ARG A 191 22.76 31.24 -5.92
CA ARG A 191 23.15 32.38 -5.06
C ARG A 191 23.28 33.70 -5.81
N GLY A 192 23.61 33.66 -7.11
CA GLY A 192 23.70 34.81 -8.02
C GLY A 192 22.39 35.18 -8.71
N CYS A 193 21.29 34.45 -8.48
CA CYS A 193 19.97 34.79 -9.01
C CYS A 193 19.31 35.89 -8.15
N ASN A 194 18.81 36.95 -8.82
CA ASN A 194 18.04 38.02 -8.17
C ASN A 194 16.52 37.76 -8.16
N GLU A 195 16.06 36.71 -8.85
CA GLU A 195 14.67 36.27 -8.85
C GLU A 195 14.46 35.13 -7.85
N ASP A 196 13.33 35.12 -7.14
CA ASP A 196 12.96 34.01 -6.25
C ASP A 196 12.70 32.72 -7.06
N ILE A 197 13.42 31.66 -6.73
CA ILE A 197 13.23 30.32 -7.28
C ILE A 197 12.40 29.46 -6.31
N TYR A 198 11.47 28.67 -6.84
CA TYR A 198 10.71 27.67 -6.12
C TYR A 198 11.30 26.30 -6.40
N PHE A 199 12.05 25.76 -5.43
CA PHE A 199 12.55 24.39 -5.46
C PHE A 199 11.49 23.43 -4.93
N LEU A 200 11.08 22.50 -5.79
CA LEU A 200 10.07 21.50 -5.50
C LEU A 200 10.73 20.12 -5.56
N VAL A 201 11.06 19.54 -4.40
CA VAL A 201 11.89 18.33 -4.28
C VAL A 201 11.05 17.14 -3.82
N ASP A 202 10.77 16.20 -4.70
CA ASP A 202 9.97 15.02 -4.37
C ASP A 202 10.86 13.88 -3.82
N GLY A 203 10.48 13.31 -2.67
CA GLY A 203 11.20 12.20 -2.03
C GLY A 203 12.49 12.60 -1.31
N LEU A 204 12.51 13.75 -0.61
CA LEU A 204 13.72 14.27 0.04
C LEU A 204 14.40 13.21 0.94
N ASP A 205 13.60 12.40 1.62
CA ASP A 205 14.05 11.34 2.53
C ASP A 205 15.01 10.32 1.89
N GLN A 206 14.87 10.06 0.58
CA GLN A 206 15.64 9.07 -0.19
C GLN A 206 17.01 9.57 -0.69
N LEU A 207 17.29 10.88 -0.62
CA LEU A 207 18.50 11.49 -1.22
C LEU A 207 19.84 11.16 -0.53
N GLY A 208 19.84 10.48 0.62
CA GLY A 208 21.07 10.21 1.37
C GLY A 208 21.89 11.47 1.64
N ASP A 209 23.18 11.45 1.26
CA ASP A 209 24.12 12.55 1.47
C ASP A 209 23.82 13.80 0.61
N LEU A 210 23.10 13.66 -0.51
CA LEU A 210 22.71 14.78 -1.38
C LEU A 210 21.71 15.74 -0.72
N LYS A 211 21.14 15.38 0.45
CA LYS A 211 20.32 16.30 1.26
C LYS A 211 21.10 17.59 1.62
N THR A 212 22.40 17.48 1.92
CA THR A 212 23.26 18.63 2.25
C THR A 212 23.43 19.56 1.04
N PHE A 213 23.64 18.99 -0.14
CA PHE A 213 23.71 19.72 -1.40
C PHE A 213 22.40 20.48 -1.68
N ILE A 214 21.25 19.82 -1.56
CA ILE A 214 19.94 20.48 -1.74
C ILE A 214 19.76 21.63 -0.74
N CYS A 215 20.07 21.44 0.55
CA CYS A 215 19.99 22.51 1.54
C CYS A 215 20.85 23.74 1.18
N ALA A 216 22.04 23.52 0.61
CA ALA A 216 22.90 24.61 0.15
C ALA A 216 22.35 25.29 -1.13
N LEU A 217 21.87 24.49 -2.09
CA LEU A 217 21.26 24.94 -3.35
C LEU A 217 20.01 25.82 -3.13
N THR A 218 19.16 25.46 -2.16
CA THR A 218 17.92 26.21 -1.87
C THR A 218 18.09 27.33 -0.84
N SER A 219 19.32 27.64 -0.39
CA SER A 219 19.57 28.44 0.82
C SER A 219 19.09 29.91 0.79
N ARG A 220 18.74 30.45 -0.38
CA ARG A 220 18.19 31.81 -0.59
C ARG A 220 16.81 31.80 -1.29
N HIS A 221 16.15 30.65 -1.31
CA HIS A 221 15.04 30.38 -2.21
C HIS A 221 13.94 29.57 -1.51
N PHE A 222 12.74 29.52 -2.11
CA PHE A 222 11.65 28.74 -1.54
C PHE A 222 11.92 27.24 -1.73
N HIS A 223 11.85 26.47 -0.66
CA HIS A 223 12.06 25.03 -0.68
C HIS A 223 10.82 24.30 -0.16
N ILE A 224 10.10 23.65 -1.06
CA ILE A 224 8.99 22.76 -0.73
C ILE A 224 9.40 21.34 -1.13
N HIS A 225 9.19 20.37 -0.26
CA HIS A 225 9.59 18.98 -0.53
C HIS A 225 8.57 17.97 -0.03
N THR A 226 8.65 16.73 -0.50
CA THR A 226 7.85 15.62 0.05
C THR A 226 8.72 14.67 0.88
N THR A 227 8.10 14.04 1.89
CA THR A 227 8.75 13.09 2.81
C THR A 227 7.70 12.13 3.41
N TYR A 228 8.14 11.02 3.99
CA TYR A 228 7.26 10.13 4.78
C TYR A 228 7.12 10.57 6.24
N THR A 229 8.14 11.19 6.84
CA THR A 229 8.11 11.69 8.23
C THR A 229 8.62 13.13 8.33
N PRO A 230 8.21 13.88 9.37
CA PRO A 230 8.86 15.15 9.71
C PRO A 230 10.32 14.93 10.12
N ASP A 231 10.64 13.83 10.80
CA ASP A 231 11.99 13.57 11.34
C ASP A 231 13.03 13.20 10.27
N ALA A 232 12.60 12.76 9.07
CA ALA A 232 13.51 12.50 7.95
C ALA A 232 14.06 13.79 7.31
N CYS A 233 13.52 14.96 7.69
CA CYS A 233 14.04 16.26 7.32
C CYS A 233 15.34 16.55 8.09
N MET A 234 16.44 16.78 7.37
CA MET A 234 17.74 17.18 7.98
C MET A 234 17.69 18.54 8.71
N PHE A 235 16.58 19.27 8.60
CA PHE A 235 16.38 20.57 9.20
C PHE A 235 16.22 20.47 10.72
N LYS A 236 17.36 20.34 11.44
CA LYS A 236 17.50 20.77 12.85
C LYS A 236 17.31 22.29 13.04
N ALA A 237 16.97 23.01 11.98
CA ALA A 237 16.53 24.40 12.05
C ALA A 237 15.20 24.47 12.82
N THR A 238 15.12 25.38 13.79
CA THR A 238 13.94 25.65 14.63
C THR A 238 12.74 26.26 13.88
N ARG A 239 12.71 26.13 12.54
CA ARG A 239 11.79 26.74 11.58
C ARG A 239 11.59 25.83 10.37
N LEU A 240 11.06 24.63 10.58
CA LEU A 240 10.50 23.78 9.52
C LEU A 240 8.98 23.87 9.61
N SER A 241 8.32 24.28 8.52
CA SER A 241 6.86 24.10 8.41
C SER A 241 6.57 22.75 7.76
N TRP A 242 5.48 22.10 8.17
CA TRP A 242 5.07 20.83 7.59
C TRP A 242 3.55 20.70 7.50
N ILE A 243 3.09 20.11 6.41
CA ILE A 243 1.68 19.90 6.08
C ILE A 243 1.45 18.40 5.97
N ARG A 244 0.57 17.86 6.83
CA ARG A 244 0.19 16.45 6.78
C ARG A 244 -0.77 16.21 5.61
N ILE A 245 -0.31 15.47 4.61
CA ILE A 245 -1.14 14.96 3.52
C ILE A 245 -1.91 13.74 4.02
N PRO A 246 -3.25 13.73 3.99
CA PRO A 246 -4.05 12.56 4.33
C PRO A 246 -3.67 11.35 3.46
N SER A 247 -3.49 10.19 4.10
CA SER A 247 -3.06 8.94 3.44
C SER A 247 -3.96 8.54 2.29
N GLY A 248 -5.28 8.66 2.50
CA GLY A 248 -6.30 8.44 1.50
C GLY A 248 -7.10 9.70 1.19
N TYR A 249 -7.98 9.58 0.21
CA TYR A 249 -9.05 10.55 -0.03
C TYR A 249 -10.04 10.60 1.14
N SER A 250 -10.53 11.80 1.47
CA SER A 250 -11.69 11.97 2.37
C SER A 250 -12.94 11.33 1.78
N THR A 251 -14.03 11.18 2.55
CA THR A 251 -15.30 10.62 2.05
C THR A 251 -15.83 11.38 0.83
N VAL A 252 -15.66 12.70 0.78
CA VAL A 252 -16.05 13.56 -0.35
C VAL A 252 -15.08 13.38 -1.52
N GLU A 253 -13.76 13.44 -1.28
CA GLU A 253 -12.75 13.23 -2.32
C GLU A 253 -12.87 11.83 -2.95
N PHE A 254 -13.20 10.80 -2.18
CA PHE A 254 -13.38 9.43 -2.67
C PHE A 254 -14.66 9.28 -3.50
N ALA A 255 -15.77 9.92 -3.10
CA ALA A 255 -17.01 9.90 -3.87
C ALA A 255 -16.81 10.54 -5.26
N GLU A 256 -16.12 11.68 -5.31
CA GLU A 256 -15.76 12.33 -6.56
C GLU A 256 -14.72 11.54 -7.37
N TRP A 257 -13.74 10.91 -6.71
CA TRP A 257 -12.79 10.02 -7.39
C TRP A 257 -13.52 8.87 -8.11
N ILE A 258 -14.48 8.22 -7.45
CA ILE A 258 -15.33 7.22 -8.10
C ILE A 258 -16.05 7.87 -9.28
N ARG A 259 -16.73 9.01 -9.11
CA ARG A 259 -17.47 9.67 -10.22
C ARG A 259 -16.61 10.02 -11.44
N HIS A 260 -15.35 10.45 -11.24
CA HIS A 260 -14.43 10.79 -12.34
C HIS A 260 -13.82 9.58 -13.06
N PHE A 261 -13.79 8.43 -12.40
CA PHE A 261 -13.02 7.26 -12.86
C PHE A 261 -13.83 5.96 -12.93
N GLU A 262 -15.14 5.95 -12.62
CA GLU A 262 -16.04 4.79 -12.65
C GLU A 262 -15.98 4.05 -13.99
N SER A 263 -15.94 4.77 -15.11
CA SER A 263 -15.82 4.19 -16.46
C SER A 263 -14.46 3.51 -16.75
N LEU A 264 -13.48 3.64 -15.85
CA LEU A 264 -12.17 2.98 -15.91
C LEU A 264 -12.03 1.88 -14.86
N ILE A 265 -13.06 1.64 -14.04
CA ILE A 265 -13.10 0.57 -13.05
C ILE A 265 -13.81 -0.63 -13.70
N PRO A 266 -13.26 -1.85 -13.61
CA PRO A 266 -13.82 -3.04 -14.27
C PRO A 266 -15.26 -3.40 -13.93
N TRP A 267 -15.71 -3.04 -12.74
CA TRP A 267 -16.95 -3.49 -12.12
C TRP A 267 -17.60 -2.35 -11.34
N ASN A 268 -18.80 -2.58 -10.78
CA ASN A 268 -19.34 -1.73 -9.72
C ASN A 268 -18.91 -2.29 -8.35
N PRO A 269 -17.91 -1.72 -7.65
CA PRO A 269 -17.38 -2.30 -6.42
C PRO A 269 -18.35 -2.06 -5.28
N ASN A 270 -18.36 -2.95 -4.29
CA ASN A 270 -18.81 -2.51 -2.98
C ASN A 270 -17.86 -1.39 -2.50
N LYS A 271 -18.39 -0.17 -2.37
CA LYS A 271 -17.60 1.03 -2.06
C LYS A 271 -16.91 0.90 -0.68
N SER A 272 -17.54 0.27 0.31
CA SER A 272 -16.92 0.05 1.62
C SER A 272 -15.74 -0.92 1.58
N PHE A 273 -15.81 -1.94 0.71
CA PHE A 273 -14.72 -2.88 0.48
C PHE A 273 -13.47 -2.18 -0.07
N LEU A 274 -13.64 -1.31 -1.08
CA LEU A 274 -12.54 -0.53 -1.64
C LEU A 274 -11.98 0.47 -0.63
N GLN A 275 -12.84 1.21 0.07
CA GLN A 275 -12.43 2.17 1.10
C GLN A 275 -11.56 1.50 2.15
N PHE A 276 -11.94 0.30 2.62
CA PHE A 276 -11.15 -0.46 3.58
C PHE A 276 -9.82 -0.97 2.99
N HIS A 277 -9.86 -1.81 1.96
CA HIS A 277 -8.66 -2.49 1.47
C HIS A 277 -7.60 -1.53 0.94
N SER A 278 -8.02 -0.46 0.27
CA SER A 278 -7.11 0.57 -0.26
C SER A 278 -6.82 1.69 0.75
N GLY A 279 -7.60 1.82 1.83
CA GLY A 279 -7.53 2.99 2.72
C GLY A 279 -7.88 4.31 2.02
N CYS A 280 -8.59 4.25 0.88
CA CYS A 280 -8.72 5.34 -0.09
C CYS A 280 -7.38 5.90 -0.64
N ILE A 281 -6.26 5.16 -0.50
CA ILE A 281 -4.93 5.61 -0.94
C ILE A 281 -4.91 5.74 -2.48
N PRO A 282 -4.59 6.93 -3.03
CA PRO A 282 -4.61 7.18 -4.47
C PRO A 282 -3.85 6.14 -5.32
N ALA A 283 -2.65 5.72 -4.90
CA ALA A 283 -1.88 4.71 -5.63
C ALA A 283 -2.58 3.34 -5.70
N LEU A 284 -3.16 2.86 -4.59
CA LEU A 284 -3.85 1.57 -4.53
C LEU A 284 -5.17 1.59 -5.31
N LEU A 285 -5.87 2.73 -5.31
CA LEU A 285 -7.08 2.93 -6.11
C LEU A 285 -6.79 2.94 -7.62
N ARG A 286 -5.69 3.58 -8.06
CA ARG A 286 -5.32 3.64 -9.48
C ARG A 286 -4.95 2.29 -10.09
N LEU A 287 -4.59 1.30 -9.29
CA LEU A 287 -4.37 -0.07 -9.78
C LEU A 287 -5.61 -0.71 -10.39
N LEU A 288 -6.82 -0.30 -9.97
CA LEU A 288 -8.08 -0.77 -10.55
C LEU A 288 -8.15 -0.52 -12.07
N PHE A 289 -7.49 0.54 -12.56
CA PHE A 289 -7.50 0.89 -13.99
C PHE A 289 -6.75 -0.11 -14.88
N LYS A 290 -5.81 -0.89 -14.31
CA LYS A 290 -5.07 -1.92 -15.07
C LYS A 290 -5.95 -3.09 -15.50
N TYR A 291 -7.07 -3.29 -14.80
CA TYR A 291 -7.88 -4.49 -14.85
C TYR A 291 -9.28 -4.25 -15.45
N ALA A 292 -9.50 -3.10 -16.11
CA ALA A 292 -10.79 -2.72 -16.67
C ALA A 292 -11.35 -3.78 -17.64
N GLY A 293 -12.56 -4.28 -17.37
CA GLY A 293 -13.25 -5.32 -18.14
C GLY A 293 -13.19 -6.74 -17.55
N GLU A 294 -12.66 -6.94 -16.33
CA GLU A 294 -12.45 -8.26 -15.73
C GLU A 294 -13.30 -8.53 -14.45
N GLU A 295 -13.34 -9.79 -14.00
CA GLU A 295 -14.26 -10.32 -12.97
C GLU A 295 -13.80 -10.16 -11.50
N PHE A 296 -14.76 -10.19 -10.55
CA PHE A 296 -14.51 -9.76 -9.15
C PHE A 296 -13.37 -10.48 -8.42
N SER A 297 -13.38 -11.80 -8.46
CA SER A 297 -12.40 -12.65 -7.78
C SER A 297 -10.97 -12.45 -8.28
N ASP A 298 -10.83 -12.21 -9.57
CA ASP A 298 -9.56 -12.38 -10.27
C ASP A 298 -8.69 -11.13 -10.14
N ILE A 299 -9.32 -9.96 -9.96
CA ILE A 299 -8.62 -8.69 -9.79
C ILE A 299 -8.13 -8.53 -8.35
N CYS A 300 -8.90 -8.94 -7.32
CA CYS A 300 -8.40 -8.85 -5.94
C CYS A 300 -7.15 -9.72 -5.70
N ALA A 301 -7.08 -10.89 -6.34
CA ALA A 301 -5.88 -11.72 -6.33
C ALA A 301 -4.72 -11.05 -7.11
N ARG A 302 -4.96 -10.55 -8.33
CA ARG A 302 -3.91 -9.95 -9.17
C ARG A 302 -3.42 -8.59 -8.68
N MET A 303 -4.30 -7.74 -8.13
CA MET A 303 -3.94 -6.50 -7.45
C MET A 303 -2.92 -6.76 -6.33
N ARG A 304 -3.07 -7.84 -5.55
CA ARG A 304 -2.10 -8.18 -4.50
C ARG A 304 -0.74 -8.62 -5.05
N MET A 305 -0.67 -9.03 -6.31
CA MET A 305 0.58 -9.30 -7.05
C MET A 305 1.17 -8.03 -7.72
N GLU A 306 0.49 -6.89 -7.68
CA GLU A 306 1.04 -5.63 -8.19
C GLU A 306 2.19 -5.12 -7.33
N ARG A 307 3.04 -4.27 -7.92
CA ARG A 307 4.24 -3.75 -7.26
C ARG A 307 3.91 -3.02 -5.95
N GLU A 308 2.82 -2.26 -5.93
CA GLU A 308 2.41 -1.41 -4.82
C GLU A 308 1.91 -2.24 -3.64
N TYR A 309 1.14 -3.30 -3.88
CA TYR A 309 0.72 -4.25 -2.85
C TYR A 309 1.89 -5.11 -2.37
N ARG A 310 2.74 -5.62 -3.28
CA ARG A 310 3.97 -6.35 -2.89
C ARG A 310 4.89 -5.49 -2.04
N MET A 311 5.08 -4.21 -2.39
CA MET A 311 5.91 -3.31 -1.59
C MET A 311 5.33 -3.07 -0.19
N ILE A 312 3.99 -3.01 -0.02
CA ILE A 312 3.38 -3.02 1.32
C ILE A 312 3.69 -4.34 2.04
N ALA A 313 3.48 -5.48 1.38
CA ALA A 313 3.75 -6.81 1.96
C ALA A 313 5.21 -6.96 2.40
N ASP A 314 6.16 -6.66 1.52
CA ASP A 314 7.59 -6.72 1.78
C ASP A 314 7.97 -5.80 2.95
N CYS A 315 7.49 -4.56 3.00
CA CYS A 315 7.82 -3.64 4.10
C CYS A 315 7.18 -4.06 5.43
N VAL A 316 5.92 -4.52 5.43
CA VAL A 316 5.24 -5.01 6.65
C VAL A 316 5.89 -6.28 7.17
N VAL A 317 6.29 -7.21 6.28
CA VAL A 317 7.06 -8.41 6.63
C VAL A 317 8.44 -8.04 7.17
N GLN A 318 9.23 -7.22 6.48
CA GLN A 318 10.56 -6.81 6.94
C GLN A 318 10.51 -6.07 8.28
N LEU A 319 9.51 -5.20 8.50
CA LEU A 319 9.26 -4.56 9.78
C LEU A 319 8.97 -5.59 10.88
N SER A 320 8.22 -6.64 10.56
CA SER A 320 7.92 -7.73 11.49
C SER A 320 9.18 -8.54 11.81
N LEU A 321 9.90 -9.05 10.81
CA LEU A 321 11.16 -9.78 10.96
C LEU A 321 12.20 -9.00 11.79
N THR A 322 12.31 -7.68 11.54
CA THR A 322 13.28 -6.82 12.23
C THR A 322 12.99 -6.68 13.72
N ASN A 323 11.71 -6.73 14.13
CA ASN A 323 11.29 -6.51 15.52
C ASN A 323 10.87 -7.80 16.26
N ILE A 324 10.57 -8.88 15.53
CA ILE A 324 10.14 -10.19 16.04
C ILE A 324 11.28 -11.20 15.92
N ASP A 325 11.67 -11.58 14.70
CA ASP A 325 12.60 -12.69 14.42
C ASP A 325 14.05 -12.42 14.88
N ASN A 326 14.46 -11.14 14.96
CA ASN A 326 15.71 -10.76 15.64
C ASN A 326 15.74 -11.15 17.14
N ALA A 327 14.61 -11.57 17.73
CA ALA A 327 14.54 -12.16 19.07
C ALA A 327 14.74 -13.69 19.09
N SER A 328 14.74 -14.38 17.95
CA SER A 328 14.78 -15.83 17.85
C SER A 328 16.07 -16.35 17.22
N GLU A 329 17.19 -16.25 17.94
CA GLU A 329 18.10 -17.39 18.14
C GLU A 329 19.20 -17.12 19.20
N SER A 330 19.39 -18.07 20.12
CA SER A 330 20.53 -18.23 21.05
C SER A 330 20.89 -17.13 22.07
N GLN A 331 20.62 -15.83 21.88
CA GLN A 331 20.94 -14.77 22.87
C GLN A 331 19.82 -13.74 23.06
N LYS A 332 18.73 -14.15 23.73
CA LYS A 332 17.71 -13.19 24.24
C LYS A 332 18.28 -12.35 25.40
N SER A 333 18.93 -11.24 25.07
CA SER A 333 19.13 -10.16 26.04
C SER A 333 17.76 -9.62 26.46
N ARG A 334 17.63 -9.14 27.71
CA ARG A 334 16.37 -8.56 28.22
C ARG A 334 15.85 -7.41 27.34
N GLN A 335 16.76 -6.72 26.64
CA GLN A 335 16.46 -5.58 25.77
C GLN A 335 15.69 -5.99 24.51
N VAL A 336 16.09 -7.09 23.84
CA VAL A 336 15.41 -7.55 22.61
C VAL A 336 13.99 -8.06 22.92
N SER A 337 13.80 -8.77 24.05
CA SER A 337 12.47 -9.18 24.51
C SER A 337 11.56 -7.98 24.85
N CYS A 338 12.14 -6.85 25.28
CA CYS A 338 11.39 -5.62 25.55
C CYS A 338 10.93 -4.97 24.24
N LEU A 339 11.82 -4.87 23.24
CA LEU A 339 11.52 -4.27 21.92
C LEU A 339 10.39 -5.00 21.19
N CYS A 340 10.41 -6.34 21.16
CA CYS A 340 9.32 -7.15 20.55
C CYS A 340 7.96 -6.96 21.27
N SER A 341 7.99 -6.85 22.61
CA SER A 341 6.78 -6.54 23.39
C SER A 341 6.22 -5.14 23.07
N MET A 342 7.09 -4.13 23.01
CA MET A 342 6.70 -2.76 22.64
C MET A 342 6.17 -2.68 21.21
N PHE A 343 6.82 -3.37 20.26
CA PHE A 343 6.35 -3.51 18.88
C PHE A 343 4.92 -4.08 18.84
N THR A 344 4.69 -5.19 19.55
CA THR A 344 3.39 -5.86 19.61
C THR A 344 2.30 -4.95 20.17
N LEU A 345 2.59 -4.18 21.23
CA LEU A 345 1.65 -3.23 21.82
C LEU A 345 1.30 -2.08 20.86
N LEU A 346 2.29 -1.49 20.20
CA LEU A 346 2.09 -0.41 19.21
C LEU A 346 1.30 -0.91 18.00
N MET A 347 1.64 -2.08 17.47
CA MET A 347 0.91 -2.63 16.33
C MET A 347 -0.51 -3.01 16.72
N ASN A 348 -0.74 -3.61 17.89
CA ASN A 348 -2.08 -3.91 18.38
C ASN A 348 -2.96 -2.65 18.46
N ALA A 349 -2.42 -1.52 18.93
CA ALA A 349 -3.09 -0.23 18.92
C ALA A 349 -3.46 0.21 17.48
N CYS A 350 -2.55 0.08 16.51
CA CYS A 350 -2.82 0.37 15.10
C CYS A 350 -3.87 -0.55 14.45
N LEU A 351 -3.89 -1.83 14.82
CA LEU A 351 -4.87 -2.82 14.33
C LEU A 351 -6.29 -2.55 14.87
N THR A 352 -6.40 -2.03 16.09
CA THR A 352 -7.67 -1.85 16.82
C THR A 352 -8.14 -0.39 16.93
N GLU A 353 -7.34 0.57 16.46
CA GLU A 353 -7.54 2.02 16.58
C GLU A 353 -7.67 2.53 18.02
N THR A 354 -6.92 1.94 18.95
CA THR A 354 -6.85 2.38 20.35
C THR A 354 -5.60 3.20 20.62
N MET A 355 -5.54 3.83 21.81
CA MET A 355 -4.25 4.25 22.37
C MET A 355 -3.44 3.00 22.75
N PRO A 356 -2.11 3.00 22.56
CA PRO A 356 -1.21 1.99 23.10
C PRO A 356 -0.99 2.19 24.61
N GLU A 357 -0.60 1.13 25.31
CA GLU A 357 -0.21 1.19 26.74
C GLU A 357 1.15 1.89 26.96
N ILE A 358 1.87 2.20 25.87
CA ILE A 358 3.17 2.86 25.84
C ILE A 358 3.17 4.01 24.83
N ARG A 359 3.77 5.16 25.16
CA ARG A 359 3.77 6.33 24.27
C ARG A 359 4.44 6.03 22.92
N SER A 360 3.79 6.36 21.81
CA SER A 360 4.32 6.07 20.46
C SER A 360 5.54 6.92 20.10
N GLY A 361 5.55 8.20 20.49
CA GLY A 361 6.56 9.18 20.03
C GLY A 361 8.00 8.87 20.43
N SER A 362 8.22 8.15 21.54
CA SER A 362 9.56 7.68 21.94
C SER A 362 10.01 6.41 21.21
N ASN A 363 9.13 5.81 20.41
CA ASN A 363 9.28 4.49 19.79
C ASN A 363 9.07 4.53 18.26
N ALA A 364 9.29 5.70 17.63
CA ALA A 364 9.08 5.91 16.19
C ALA A 364 9.88 4.96 15.27
N SER A 365 10.96 4.34 15.77
CA SER A 365 11.74 3.33 15.04
C SER A 365 11.08 1.94 15.00
N LEU A 366 10.06 1.67 15.83
CA LEU A 366 9.39 0.37 15.90
C LEU A 366 8.26 0.23 14.87
N TYR A 367 7.92 1.27 14.10
CA TYR A 367 6.87 1.18 13.09
C TYR A 367 7.27 1.85 11.79
N ASP A 368 6.70 1.39 10.69
CA ASP A 368 6.88 2.03 9.40
C ASP A 368 5.82 3.14 9.21
N PRO A 369 6.20 4.43 9.25
CA PRO A 369 5.29 5.57 9.10
C PRO A 369 4.62 5.64 7.72
N ARG A 370 5.05 4.81 6.75
CA ARG A 370 4.38 4.65 5.45
C ARG A 370 3.09 3.83 5.55
N PHE A 371 2.91 3.03 6.61
CA PHE A 371 1.80 2.07 6.75
C PHE A 371 1.09 2.11 8.09
N PHE A 372 1.76 2.56 9.15
CA PHE A 372 1.23 2.68 10.51
C PHE A 372 1.55 4.06 11.05
N TYR A 373 0.62 4.70 11.76
CA TYR A 373 0.85 6.03 12.33
C TYR A 373 0.05 6.24 13.60
N PHE A 374 0.43 7.25 14.36
CA PHE A 374 -0.35 7.73 15.50
C PHE A 374 -0.90 9.13 15.20
N ASP A 375 -2.08 9.44 15.76
CA ASP A 375 -2.70 10.76 15.67
C ASP A 375 -2.34 11.65 16.88
N SER A 376 -2.97 12.82 16.99
CA SER A 376 -2.74 13.76 18.10
C SER A 376 -3.27 13.27 19.45
N GLU A 377 -4.09 12.23 19.48
CA GLU A 377 -4.60 11.58 20.70
C GLU A 377 -3.76 10.34 21.08
N ASP A 378 -2.61 10.13 20.41
CA ASP A 378 -1.76 8.93 20.49
C ASP A 378 -2.51 7.65 20.13
N ARG A 379 -3.61 7.71 19.35
CA ARG A 379 -4.29 6.51 18.85
C ARG A 379 -3.56 5.97 17.63
N GLY A 380 -3.34 4.66 17.60
CA GLY A 380 -2.70 3.99 16.47
C GLY A 380 -3.65 3.83 15.29
N HIS A 381 -3.12 3.86 14.08
CA HIS A 381 -3.88 3.71 12.83
C HIS A 381 -3.09 2.91 11.78
N CYS A 382 -3.82 2.29 10.85
CA CYS A 382 -3.25 1.72 9.63
C CYS A 382 -3.63 2.59 8.43
N THR A 383 -2.75 2.72 7.45
CA THR A 383 -3.06 3.51 6.24
C THR A 383 -4.07 2.82 5.32
N CYS A 384 -4.13 1.49 5.33
CA CYS A 384 -5.10 0.69 4.59
C CYS A 384 -5.37 -0.66 5.28
N GLY A 385 -6.51 -1.27 4.95
CA GLY A 385 -6.90 -2.60 5.41
C GLY A 385 -5.88 -3.68 5.04
N TYR A 386 -5.25 -3.61 3.87
CA TYR A 386 -4.26 -4.61 3.47
C TYR A 386 -3.01 -4.64 4.37
N ALA A 387 -2.46 -3.47 4.73
CA ALA A 387 -1.34 -3.40 5.68
C ALA A 387 -1.75 -3.92 7.07
N ARG A 388 -3.02 -3.67 7.47
CA ARG A 388 -3.60 -4.15 8.73
C ARG A 388 -3.77 -5.68 8.72
N GLU A 389 -4.26 -6.27 7.63
CA GLU A 389 -4.40 -7.71 7.43
C GLU A 389 -3.05 -8.43 7.48
N LEU A 390 -2.04 -7.89 6.79
CA LEU A 390 -0.67 -8.44 6.80
C LEU A 390 -0.03 -8.39 8.19
N MET A 391 -0.16 -7.28 8.91
CA MET A 391 0.39 -7.15 10.27
C MET A 391 -0.36 -8.06 11.26
N ALA A 392 -1.68 -8.21 11.12
CA ALA A 392 -2.45 -9.18 11.90
C ALA A 392 -2.03 -10.63 11.61
N ALA A 393 -1.68 -10.96 10.35
CA ALA A 393 -1.11 -12.27 10.01
C ALA A 393 0.24 -12.47 10.69
N ASN A 394 1.16 -11.50 10.62
CA ASN A 394 2.51 -11.62 11.18
C ASN A 394 2.53 -11.69 12.73
N LEU A 395 1.62 -11.01 13.44
CA LEU A 395 1.54 -11.07 14.91
C LEU A 395 0.85 -12.34 15.46
N ARG A 396 0.11 -13.07 14.61
CA ARG A 396 -0.71 -14.22 15.04
C ARG A 396 0.08 -15.45 15.49
N PRO A 397 1.21 -15.83 14.86
CA PRO A 397 2.11 -16.86 15.38
C PRO A 397 2.69 -16.51 16.76
N GLU A 398 3.03 -15.24 16.99
CA GLU A 398 3.71 -14.78 18.21
C GLU A 398 2.80 -14.71 19.43
N ASN A 399 1.60 -14.15 19.29
CA ASN A 399 0.68 -14.00 20.40
C ASN A 399 -0.78 -14.20 19.97
N LEU A 400 -1.23 -15.45 20.05
CA LEU A 400 -2.60 -15.82 19.69
C LEU A 400 -3.67 -15.14 20.56
N HIS A 401 -3.34 -14.88 21.83
CA HIS A 401 -4.24 -14.25 22.81
C HIS A 401 -4.42 -12.75 22.56
N LEU A 402 -3.54 -12.11 21.78
CA LEU A 402 -3.61 -10.68 21.44
C LEU A 402 -4.99 -10.29 20.89
N PHE A 403 -5.49 -11.09 19.95
CA PHE A 403 -6.75 -10.86 19.22
C PHE A 403 -8.02 -11.16 20.04
N VAL A 404 -7.88 -11.61 21.29
CA VAL A 404 -9.00 -11.76 22.25
C VAL A 404 -8.81 -10.87 23.50
N SER A 405 -7.96 -9.84 23.39
CA SER A 405 -7.86 -8.76 24.38
C SER A 405 -9.04 -7.78 24.29
N ASP A 406 -9.24 -6.97 25.33
CA ASP A 406 -10.36 -6.00 25.36
C ASP A 406 -10.27 -4.92 24.27
N ALA A 407 -9.08 -4.62 23.74
CA ALA A 407 -8.90 -3.74 22.59
C ALA A 407 -9.66 -4.26 21.35
N TRP A 408 -9.59 -5.57 21.07
CA TRP A 408 -10.30 -6.18 19.94
C TRP A 408 -11.82 -6.19 20.15
N TYR A 409 -12.30 -6.51 21.35
CA TYR A 409 -13.72 -6.38 21.69
C TYR A 409 -14.22 -4.92 21.68
N SER A 410 -13.33 -3.94 21.88
CA SER A 410 -13.62 -2.52 21.68
C SER A 410 -13.75 -2.18 20.19
N ALA A 411 -12.81 -2.67 19.35
CA ALA A 411 -12.82 -2.48 17.90
C ALA A 411 -14.09 -3.05 17.22
N VAL A 412 -14.68 -4.12 17.76
CA VAL A 412 -16.01 -4.64 17.33
C VAL A 412 -17.12 -3.58 17.47
N ARG A 413 -17.00 -2.66 18.42
CA ARG A 413 -17.97 -1.55 18.62
C ARG A 413 -17.65 -0.31 17.77
N SER A 414 -16.63 -0.38 16.89
CA SER A 414 -16.29 0.73 16.01
C SER A 414 -17.45 1.09 15.06
N GLY A 415 -17.65 2.39 14.85
CA GLY A 415 -18.55 2.89 13.81
C GLY A 415 -18.07 2.57 12.39
N HIS A 416 -16.77 2.27 12.22
CA HIS A 416 -16.18 1.85 10.96
C HIS A 416 -16.43 0.36 10.75
N ALA A 417 -17.44 0.03 9.92
CA ALA A 417 -17.90 -1.33 9.66
C ALA A 417 -16.75 -2.33 9.41
N SER A 418 -15.81 -1.98 8.53
CA SER A 418 -14.72 -2.88 8.13
C SER A 418 -13.72 -3.19 9.24
N ILE A 419 -13.57 -2.29 10.23
CA ILE A 419 -12.72 -2.52 11.42
C ILE A 419 -13.41 -3.51 12.35
N ARG A 420 -14.71 -3.33 12.56
CA ARG A 420 -15.55 -4.27 13.29
C ARG A 420 -15.54 -5.65 12.62
N ASP A 421 -15.74 -5.71 11.31
CA ASP A 421 -15.79 -6.96 10.55
C ASP A 421 -14.44 -7.71 10.62
N GLN A 422 -13.32 -6.99 10.53
CA GLN A 422 -11.99 -7.55 10.77
C GLN A 422 -11.82 -8.01 12.22
N ALA A 423 -12.26 -7.23 13.21
CA ALA A 423 -12.14 -7.60 14.61
C ALA A 423 -12.93 -8.86 14.96
N ILE A 424 -14.17 -8.98 14.46
CA ILE A 424 -14.98 -10.20 14.50
C ILE A 424 -14.19 -11.38 13.90
N GLY A 425 -13.65 -11.19 12.69
CA GLY A 425 -12.84 -12.20 12.01
C GLY A 425 -11.65 -12.68 12.85
N GLN A 426 -10.84 -11.76 13.36
CA GLN A 426 -9.62 -12.10 14.12
C GLN A 426 -9.93 -12.73 15.49
N ILE A 427 -11.00 -12.30 16.17
CA ILE A 427 -11.49 -12.93 17.42
C ILE A 427 -11.93 -14.37 17.14
N CYS A 428 -12.78 -14.59 16.14
CA CYS A 428 -13.25 -15.93 15.77
C CYS A 428 -12.09 -16.86 15.38
N LEU A 429 -11.12 -16.39 14.58
CA LEU A 429 -9.93 -17.17 14.23
C LEU A 429 -9.10 -17.56 15.46
N SER A 430 -8.89 -16.63 16.42
CA SER A 430 -8.16 -16.94 17.66
C SER A 430 -8.92 -17.87 18.58
N ARG A 431 -10.25 -17.75 18.68
CA ARG A 431 -11.06 -18.68 19.48
C ARG A 431 -11.08 -20.08 18.89
N MET A 432 -11.19 -20.21 17.57
CA MET A 432 -11.14 -21.51 16.92
C MET A 432 -9.80 -22.21 17.14
N SER A 433 -8.67 -21.50 17.01
CA SER A 433 -7.35 -22.07 17.29
C SER A 433 -7.13 -22.42 18.76
N LEU A 434 -7.79 -21.74 19.70
CA LEU A 434 -7.72 -22.06 21.13
C LEU A 434 -8.65 -23.21 21.57
N GLY A 435 -9.76 -23.49 20.87
CA GLY A 435 -10.80 -24.39 21.38
C GLY A 435 -11.72 -25.08 20.36
N GLY A 436 -11.38 -25.13 19.06
CA GLY A 436 -12.17 -25.85 18.05
C GLY A 436 -13.30 -25.04 17.40
N LEU A 437 -14.19 -25.70 16.65
CA LEU A 437 -15.19 -25.03 15.79
C LEU A 437 -16.39 -24.44 16.56
N SER A 438 -16.54 -24.76 17.84
CA SER A 438 -17.48 -24.11 18.73
C SER A 438 -16.98 -24.23 20.17
N HIS A 439 -17.46 -23.38 21.08
CA HIS A 439 -17.17 -23.53 22.51
C HIS A 439 -17.73 -24.84 23.10
N ALA A 440 -18.64 -25.52 22.39
CA ALA A 440 -19.22 -26.81 22.76
C ALA A 440 -18.57 -28.02 22.05
N ASP A 441 -17.57 -27.82 21.18
CA ASP A 441 -16.80 -28.93 20.58
C ASP A 441 -15.99 -29.61 21.69
N ALA A 442 -16.55 -30.66 22.32
CA ALA A 442 -15.90 -31.44 23.38
C ALA A 442 -14.61 -32.17 22.96
N GLN A 443 -14.19 -32.03 21.70
CA GLN A 443 -12.92 -32.52 21.13
C GLN A 443 -11.95 -31.37 20.78
N GLY A 444 -12.28 -30.12 21.14
CA GLY A 444 -11.57 -28.89 20.77
C GLY A 444 -10.22 -28.70 21.46
N ASN A 445 -9.26 -29.57 21.18
CA ASN A 445 -7.85 -29.31 21.49
C ASN A 445 -7.38 -28.06 20.72
N ALA A 446 -6.42 -27.32 21.30
CA ALA A 446 -5.80 -26.19 20.64
C ALA A 446 -5.22 -26.63 19.28
N MET A 447 -5.68 -25.98 18.20
CA MET A 447 -5.26 -26.31 16.85
C MET A 447 -3.96 -25.59 16.50
N ARG A 448 -3.02 -26.30 15.91
CA ARG A 448 -1.84 -25.66 15.31
C ARG A 448 -2.27 -24.76 14.16
N ILE A 449 -1.77 -23.53 14.17
CA ILE A 449 -2.01 -22.55 13.11
C ILE A 449 -0.96 -22.75 12.02
N CYS A 450 -1.40 -22.72 10.78
CA CYS A 450 -0.55 -22.61 9.60
C CYS A 450 -0.96 -21.38 8.80
N GLN A 451 0.01 -20.73 8.16
CA GLN A 451 -0.24 -19.68 7.18
C GLN A 451 0.39 -20.06 5.85
N PHE A 452 -0.35 -19.86 4.76
CA PHE A 452 0.10 -20.15 3.40
C PHE A 452 -0.17 -18.96 2.48
N ARG A 453 0.80 -18.58 1.63
CA ARG A 453 0.68 -17.36 0.80
C ARG A 453 -0.10 -17.56 -0.50
N GLN A 454 0.07 -18.70 -1.16
CA GLN A 454 -0.47 -18.97 -2.49
C GLN A 454 -1.32 -20.25 -2.47
N ASP A 455 -0.79 -21.36 -2.99
CA ASP A 455 -1.42 -22.67 -2.83
C ASP A 455 -1.15 -23.20 -1.40
N PRO A 456 -2.11 -23.91 -0.77
CA PRO A 456 -1.87 -24.55 0.51
C PRO A 456 -0.86 -25.68 0.33
N ASN A 457 0.14 -25.75 1.21
CA ASN A 457 0.94 -26.95 1.39
C ASN A 457 0.46 -27.65 2.66
N PHE A 458 0.00 -28.89 2.53
CA PHE A 458 -0.47 -29.72 3.64
C PHE A 458 0.53 -30.82 4.05
N SER A 459 1.68 -31.00 3.37
CA SER A 459 2.59 -32.14 3.62
C SER A 459 3.02 -32.22 5.09
N TRP A 460 3.44 -31.09 5.66
CA TRP A 460 3.80 -30.97 7.08
C TRP A 460 2.66 -31.35 8.05
N ALA A 461 1.39 -31.15 7.64
CA ALA A 461 0.22 -31.51 8.46
C ALA A 461 -0.02 -33.02 8.45
N PHE A 462 0.21 -33.69 7.31
CA PHE A 462 0.21 -35.14 7.23
C PHE A 462 1.38 -35.76 7.99
N GLU A 463 2.60 -35.24 7.81
CA GLU A 463 3.78 -35.65 8.59
C GLU A 463 3.53 -35.54 10.11
N GLU A 464 2.92 -34.44 10.56
CA GLU A 464 2.59 -34.26 11.97
C GLU A 464 1.50 -35.22 12.46
N ALA A 465 0.43 -35.40 11.68
CA ALA A 465 -0.64 -36.35 12.02
C ALA A 465 -0.12 -37.80 12.10
N TRP A 466 0.81 -38.19 11.22
CA TRP A 466 1.44 -39.51 11.24
C TRP A 466 2.30 -39.78 12.48
N LYS A 467 2.72 -38.76 13.24
CA LYS A 467 3.38 -38.94 14.55
C LYS A 467 2.44 -39.48 15.62
N SER A 468 1.13 -39.34 15.44
CA SER A 468 0.09 -39.82 16.38
C SER A 468 -1.07 -40.51 15.63
N PRO A 469 -0.82 -41.66 14.99
CA PRO A 469 -1.75 -42.24 14.00
C PRO A 469 -3.08 -42.76 14.57
N ARG A 470 -3.23 -42.77 15.90
CA ARG A 470 -4.47 -43.14 16.61
C ARG A 470 -5.32 -41.93 17.03
N VAL A 471 -4.88 -40.71 16.72
CA VAL A 471 -5.52 -39.46 17.16
C VAL A 471 -5.84 -38.59 15.96
N THR A 472 -7.09 -38.12 15.87
CA THR A 472 -7.46 -37.13 14.86
C THR A 472 -6.77 -35.80 15.19
N THR A 473 -5.89 -35.34 14.31
CA THR A 473 -5.15 -34.09 14.50
C THR A 473 -5.84 -32.96 13.73
N SER A 474 -6.02 -31.79 14.36
CA SER A 474 -6.73 -30.65 13.77
C SER A 474 -5.79 -29.45 13.59
N PHE A 475 -5.83 -28.86 12.40
CA PHE A 475 -5.00 -27.71 12.01
C PHE A 475 -5.88 -26.57 11.53
N LEU A 476 -5.55 -25.33 11.92
CA LEU A 476 -6.20 -24.11 11.41
C LEU A 476 -5.28 -23.44 10.39
N CYS A 477 -5.53 -23.68 9.11
CA CYS A 477 -4.78 -23.10 8.00
C CYS A 477 -5.43 -21.78 7.60
N ILE A 478 -4.77 -20.66 7.89
CA ILE A 478 -5.24 -19.30 7.57
C ILE A 478 -4.56 -18.89 6.26
N PRO A 479 -5.30 -18.59 5.18
CA PRO A 479 -4.68 -18.01 3.99
C PRO A 479 -4.04 -16.66 4.34
N CYS A 480 -2.85 -16.40 3.79
CA CYS A 480 -2.35 -15.03 3.69
C CYS A 480 -3.40 -14.20 2.91
N PRO A 481 -3.55 -12.90 3.17
CA PRO A 481 -4.63 -12.10 2.56
C PRO A 481 -4.74 -12.23 1.03
N GLU A 482 -3.62 -12.50 0.34
CA GLU A 482 -3.51 -12.90 -1.07
C GLU A 482 -4.62 -13.85 -1.59
N VAL A 483 -5.12 -14.82 -0.80
CA VAL A 483 -6.17 -15.76 -1.24
C VAL A 483 -7.57 -15.27 -0.85
N PHE A 484 -8.33 -14.78 -1.83
CA PHE A 484 -9.45 -13.86 -1.61
C PHE A 484 -10.82 -14.46 -1.17
N MET A 485 -10.98 -15.78 -1.01
CA MET A 485 -12.31 -16.40 -0.89
C MET A 485 -12.66 -17.06 0.45
N LEU A 486 -11.76 -17.06 1.44
CA LEU A 486 -11.95 -17.72 2.74
C LEU A 486 -11.22 -16.97 3.86
N ASN A 487 -11.74 -17.03 5.08
CA ASN A 487 -11.03 -16.53 6.27
C ASN A 487 -10.07 -17.57 6.85
N ALA A 488 -10.42 -18.86 6.74
CA ALA A 488 -9.58 -19.98 7.15
C ALA A 488 -10.04 -21.30 6.52
N VAL A 489 -9.26 -22.33 6.79
CA VAL A 489 -9.55 -23.74 6.53
C VAL A 489 -9.20 -24.51 7.80
N ILE A 490 -10.09 -25.38 8.27
CA ILE A 490 -9.70 -26.41 9.23
C ILE A 490 -9.48 -27.70 8.45
N LEU A 491 -8.32 -28.32 8.68
CA LEU A 491 -8.00 -29.65 8.19
C LEU A 491 -7.95 -30.59 9.41
N ARG A 492 -8.88 -31.54 9.49
CA ARG A 492 -8.85 -32.61 10.51
C ARG A 492 -8.40 -33.92 9.85
N ILE A 493 -7.27 -34.47 10.26
CA ILE A 493 -6.66 -35.67 9.67
C ILE A 493 -6.85 -36.83 10.64
N SER A 494 -7.46 -37.93 10.19
CA SER A 494 -7.55 -39.20 10.91
C SER A 494 -6.73 -40.28 10.20
N PRO A 495 -5.48 -40.55 10.61
CA PRO A 495 -4.62 -41.52 9.96
C PRO A 495 -5.12 -42.97 10.08
N SER A 496 -5.77 -43.31 11.20
CA SER A 496 -6.38 -44.64 11.42
C SER A 496 -7.46 -44.96 10.38
N ASP A 497 -8.27 -43.95 10.04
CA ASP A 497 -9.43 -44.12 9.17
C ASP A 497 -9.10 -43.80 7.70
N LYS A 498 -7.88 -43.30 7.45
CA LYS A 498 -7.44 -42.69 6.19
C LYS A 498 -8.43 -41.65 5.67
N THR A 499 -8.98 -40.82 6.57
CA THR A 499 -9.88 -39.72 6.22
C THR A 499 -9.29 -38.36 6.59
N ALA A 500 -9.62 -37.36 5.77
CA ALA A 500 -9.27 -35.98 6.01
C ALA A 500 -10.52 -35.12 5.82
N HIS A 501 -10.91 -34.39 6.86
CA HIS A 501 -12.04 -33.47 6.84
C HIS A 501 -11.52 -32.08 6.45
N LEU A 502 -11.84 -31.67 5.22
CA LEU A 502 -11.57 -30.33 4.70
C LEU A 502 -12.75 -29.43 5.05
N ILE A 503 -12.50 -28.42 5.88
CA ILE A 503 -13.52 -27.51 6.41
C ILE A 503 -13.16 -26.06 6.04
N PRO A 504 -13.54 -25.57 4.85
CA PRO A 504 -13.43 -24.16 4.49
C PRO A 504 -14.32 -23.30 5.39
N ILE A 505 -13.81 -22.14 5.85
CA ILE A 505 -14.50 -21.23 6.76
C ILE A 505 -14.60 -19.83 6.16
N GLN A 506 -15.83 -19.33 6.08
CA GLN A 506 -16.14 -17.93 5.84
C GLN A 506 -16.74 -17.29 7.08
N ILE A 507 -16.23 -16.12 7.45
CA ILE A 507 -16.77 -15.25 8.50
C ILE A 507 -17.39 -14.04 7.80
N THR A 508 -18.62 -13.68 8.14
CA THR A 508 -19.36 -12.59 7.47
C THR A 508 -20.30 -11.87 8.42
N THR A 509 -20.54 -10.59 8.14
CA THR A 509 -21.49 -9.74 8.88
C THR A 509 -22.63 -9.22 8.02
N THR A 510 -22.64 -9.54 6.71
CA THR A 510 -23.47 -8.85 5.70
C THR A 510 -24.04 -9.72 4.58
N LEU A 511 -23.69 -11.01 4.46
CA LEU A 511 -24.01 -11.84 3.29
C LEU A 511 -24.66 -13.20 3.62
N THR A 512 -25.58 -13.64 2.77
CA THR A 512 -26.12 -15.00 2.74
C THR A 512 -25.07 -15.98 2.20
N CYS A 513 -24.77 -17.04 2.95
CA CYS A 513 -23.57 -17.85 2.72
C CYS A 513 -23.52 -18.70 1.44
N VAL A 514 -24.68 -19.02 0.86
CA VAL A 514 -24.85 -20.08 -0.15
C VAL A 514 -24.00 -19.83 -1.40
N ASP A 515 -23.93 -18.57 -1.88
CA ASP A 515 -23.17 -18.22 -3.09
C ASP A 515 -21.65 -18.42 -2.95
N LEU A 516 -21.10 -18.25 -1.74
CA LEU A 516 -19.66 -18.37 -1.50
C LEU A 516 -19.19 -19.83 -1.43
N ALA A 517 -19.99 -20.70 -0.81
CA ALA A 517 -19.75 -22.14 -0.84
C ALA A 517 -19.71 -22.66 -2.29
N THR A 518 -20.69 -22.26 -3.11
CA THR A 518 -20.75 -22.62 -4.54
C THR A 518 -19.51 -22.14 -5.30
N ARG A 519 -19.04 -20.90 -5.09
CA ARG A 519 -17.82 -20.38 -5.73
C ARG A 519 -16.56 -21.14 -5.31
N PHE A 520 -16.41 -21.45 -4.02
CA PHE A 520 -15.27 -22.22 -3.53
C PHE A 520 -15.20 -23.61 -4.18
N PHE A 521 -16.30 -24.36 -4.17
CA PHE A 521 -16.36 -25.72 -4.75
C PHE A 521 -16.34 -25.76 -6.28
N ALA A 522 -16.65 -24.65 -6.95
CA ALA A 522 -16.49 -24.54 -8.41
C ALA A 522 -15.05 -24.22 -8.84
N ILE A 523 -14.29 -23.44 -8.05
CA ILE A 523 -13.04 -22.80 -8.52
C ILE A 523 -11.79 -23.31 -7.79
N LEU A 524 -11.80 -23.43 -6.46
CA LEU A 524 -10.57 -23.64 -5.67
C LEU A 524 -10.44 -25.05 -5.11
N TRP A 525 -11.56 -25.67 -4.73
CA TRP A 525 -11.60 -26.93 -3.99
C TRP A 525 -10.75 -28.06 -4.60
N HIS A 526 -10.81 -28.26 -5.91
CA HIS A 526 -10.17 -29.40 -6.58
C HIS A 526 -8.65 -29.41 -6.39
N LYS A 527 -8.01 -28.24 -6.33
CA LYS A 527 -6.58 -28.12 -6.04
C LYS A 527 -6.23 -28.69 -4.68
N TRP A 528 -7.07 -28.39 -3.68
CA TRP A 528 -6.84 -28.74 -2.28
C TRP A 528 -7.20 -30.21 -2.03
N GLU A 529 -8.26 -30.71 -2.67
CA GLU A 529 -8.63 -32.13 -2.59
C GLU A 529 -7.55 -33.04 -3.19
N ASN A 530 -6.95 -32.67 -4.33
CA ASN A 530 -5.91 -33.44 -4.98
C ASN A 530 -4.69 -33.64 -4.07
N LEU A 531 -4.19 -32.57 -3.43
CA LEU A 531 -3.07 -32.64 -2.48
C LEU A 531 -3.33 -33.60 -1.31
N ILE A 532 -4.58 -33.69 -0.85
CA ILE A 532 -4.99 -34.60 0.23
C ILE A 532 -5.12 -36.06 -0.27
N LYS A 533 -5.57 -36.24 -1.51
CA LYS A 533 -5.68 -37.56 -2.17
C LYS A 533 -4.32 -38.15 -2.54
N GLU A 534 -3.36 -37.32 -2.92
CA GLU A 534 -1.97 -37.71 -3.22
C GLU A 534 -1.31 -38.34 -1.99
N GLU A 535 -1.62 -37.87 -0.79
CA GLU A 535 -1.22 -38.43 0.52
C GLU A 535 -2.02 -39.70 0.91
N GLY A 536 -2.94 -40.16 0.06
CA GLY A 536 -3.70 -41.40 0.23
C GLY A 536 -4.94 -41.30 1.13
N PHE A 537 -5.44 -40.09 1.40
CA PHE A 537 -6.61 -39.86 2.27
C PHE A 537 -7.91 -39.65 1.47
N LYS A 538 -9.02 -40.17 2.01
CA LYS A 538 -10.37 -39.84 1.53
C LYS A 538 -10.82 -38.49 2.10
N VAL A 539 -11.22 -37.56 1.23
CA VAL A 539 -11.69 -36.24 1.64
C VAL A 539 -13.17 -36.23 2.02
N ILE A 540 -13.48 -35.60 3.15
CA ILE A 540 -14.83 -35.22 3.57
C ILE A 540 -14.92 -33.69 3.50
N ASN A 541 -15.97 -33.14 2.90
CA ASN A 541 -16.10 -31.70 2.67
C ASN A 541 -17.22 -31.08 3.51
N THR A 542 -16.92 -30.01 4.24
CA THR A 542 -17.95 -29.23 4.96
C THR A 542 -17.63 -27.76 4.93
N PHE A 543 -18.46 -26.95 4.29
CA PHE A 543 -18.33 -25.49 4.32
C PHE A 543 -18.94 -24.95 5.61
N VAL A 544 -18.22 -24.11 6.33
CA VAL A 544 -18.71 -23.44 7.54
C VAL A 544 -18.87 -21.96 7.26
N CYS A 545 -20.08 -21.45 7.47
CA CYS A 545 -20.33 -20.03 7.66
C CYS A 545 -20.35 -19.69 9.14
N ILE A 546 -19.71 -18.58 9.48
CA ILE A 546 -19.86 -17.92 10.78
C ILE A 546 -20.47 -16.55 10.49
N ASP A 547 -21.69 -16.32 10.96
CA ASP A 547 -22.38 -15.03 10.78
C ASP A 547 -22.86 -14.42 12.10
N SER A 548 -23.12 -13.12 12.07
CA SER A 548 -23.50 -12.31 13.24
C SER A 548 -25.00 -12.13 13.44
N LEU A 549 -25.87 -12.71 12.60
CA LEU A 549 -27.28 -12.35 12.48
C LEU A 549 -28.27 -13.53 12.55
N THR A 550 -27.85 -14.77 12.27
CA THR A 550 -28.71 -15.95 12.36
C THR A 550 -28.84 -16.42 13.82
N PRO A 551 -30.06 -16.57 14.37
CA PRO A 551 -30.25 -16.99 15.76
C PRO A 551 -30.06 -18.51 15.97
N GLU A 552 -30.13 -19.31 14.91
CA GLU A 552 -30.12 -20.78 14.97
C GLU A 552 -29.16 -21.38 13.93
N SER A 553 -28.39 -22.38 14.37
CA SER A 553 -27.50 -23.15 13.48
C SER A 553 -28.30 -24.13 12.64
N ASN A 554 -28.09 -24.10 11.31
CA ASN A 554 -28.72 -25.03 10.38
C ASN A 554 -27.65 -25.74 9.54
N ASP A 555 -27.69 -27.08 9.55
CA ASP A 555 -26.91 -27.95 8.66
C ASP A 555 -27.74 -28.21 7.39
N VAL A 556 -27.29 -27.69 6.24
CA VAL A 556 -27.93 -27.91 4.93
C VAL A 556 -27.03 -28.80 4.08
N ALA A 557 -27.47 -30.04 3.86
CA ALA A 557 -26.82 -30.95 2.93
C ALA A 557 -27.13 -30.49 1.49
N THR A 558 -26.12 -30.02 0.76
CA THR A 558 -26.30 -29.40 -0.57
C THR A 558 -25.59 -30.22 -1.63
N LYS A 559 -26.36 -30.93 -2.47
CA LYS A 559 -25.82 -31.55 -3.69
C LYS A 559 -26.00 -30.57 -4.85
N PHE A 560 -24.90 -30.06 -5.40
CA PHE A 560 -24.95 -29.06 -6.47
C PHE A 560 -24.41 -29.62 -7.79
N ALA A 561 -25.24 -29.61 -8.83
CA ALA A 561 -24.87 -29.94 -10.20
C ALA A 561 -25.31 -28.79 -11.12
N ALA A 562 -24.40 -27.86 -11.40
CA ALA A 562 -24.69 -26.70 -12.24
C ALA A 562 -24.46 -27.03 -13.72
N PHE A 563 -25.49 -26.80 -14.53
CA PHE A 563 -25.37 -26.73 -15.98
C PHE A 563 -25.44 -25.27 -16.40
N ARG A 564 -24.34 -24.72 -16.93
CA ARG A 564 -24.37 -23.56 -17.82
C ARG A 564 -23.91 -24.02 -19.19
N GLU A 565 -24.48 -23.41 -20.23
CA GLU A 565 -24.30 -23.85 -21.61
C GLU A 565 -22.81 -23.97 -21.96
N LYS A 566 -22.40 -25.20 -22.32
CA LYS A 566 -21.05 -25.64 -22.74
C LYS A 566 -19.99 -25.97 -21.68
N VAL A 567 -20.20 -25.76 -20.37
CA VAL A 567 -19.27 -26.28 -19.33
C VAL A 567 -20.02 -26.87 -18.13
N LYS A 568 -19.78 -28.17 -17.86
CA LYS A 568 -20.33 -28.88 -16.70
C LYS A 568 -19.36 -28.79 -15.52
N PHE A 569 -19.63 -27.90 -14.58
CA PHE A 569 -18.91 -27.86 -13.31
C PHE A 569 -19.50 -28.93 -12.37
N VAL A 570 -18.66 -29.90 -11.99
CA VAL A 570 -19.03 -30.96 -11.04
C VAL A 570 -18.35 -30.64 -9.71
N SER A 571 -19.13 -30.17 -8.74
CA SER A 571 -18.70 -30.05 -7.35
C SER A 571 -18.86 -31.39 -6.63
N PRO A 572 -18.09 -31.65 -5.54
CA PRO A 572 -18.30 -32.82 -4.70
C PRO A 572 -19.64 -32.76 -3.97
N GLU A 573 -20.01 -33.84 -3.27
CA GLU A 573 -20.96 -33.73 -2.18
C GLU A 573 -20.31 -33.01 -1.00
N TYR A 574 -20.99 -31.99 -0.46
CA TYR A 574 -20.56 -31.24 0.72
C TYR A 574 -21.76 -30.86 1.60
N THR A 575 -21.48 -30.66 2.88
CA THR A 575 -22.44 -30.07 3.84
C THR A 575 -22.14 -28.59 4.01
N VAL A 576 -23.17 -27.75 4.10
CA VAL A 576 -23.03 -26.36 4.57
C VAL A 576 -23.52 -26.28 6.01
N ARG A 577 -22.71 -25.72 6.90
CA ARG A 577 -23.09 -25.39 8.27
C ARG A 577 -23.14 -23.89 8.45
N SER A 578 -24.21 -23.38 9.02
CA SER A 578 -24.29 -21.99 9.48
C SER A 578 -24.15 -21.95 11.00
N LEU A 579 -23.20 -21.16 11.51
CA LEU A 579 -22.91 -20.97 12.93
C LEU A 579 -23.06 -19.49 13.29
N ASN A 580 -23.64 -19.22 14.45
CA ASN A 580 -23.63 -17.87 15.01
C ASN A 580 -22.27 -17.59 15.67
N VAL A 581 -21.72 -16.38 15.51
CA VAL A 581 -20.49 -15.91 16.18
C VAL A 581 -20.47 -16.16 17.70
N GLY A 582 -21.63 -16.11 18.38
CA GLY A 582 -21.77 -16.42 19.80
C GLY A 582 -21.45 -17.87 20.18
N MET A 583 -21.56 -18.81 19.23
CA MET A 583 -21.15 -20.21 19.41
C MET A 583 -19.62 -20.37 19.38
N ILE A 584 -18.93 -19.43 18.72
CA ILE A 584 -17.46 -19.35 18.66
C ILE A 584 -16.93 -18.56 19.87
N ASP A 585 -17.58 -17.46 20.20
CA ASP A 585 -17.22 -16.56 21.30
C ASP A 585 -18.48 -15.96 21.98
N PRO A 586 -18.87 -16.46 23.16
CA PRO A 586 -20.04 -15.94 23.89
C PRO A 586 -19.92 -14.49 24.38
N LYS A 587 -18.73 -13.89 24.41
CA LYS A 587 -18.54 -12.46 24.71
C LYS A 587 -18.80 -11.62 23.46
N LEU A 588 -18.34 -12.08 22.28
CA LEU A 588 -18.60 -11.45 20.99
C LEU A 588 -20.10 -11.45 20.64
N GLY A 589 -20.78 -12.59 20.82
CA GLY A 589 -22.22 -12.70 20.57
C GLY A 589 -23.03 -11.66 21.35
N ARG A 590 -22.79 -11.55 22.66
CA ARG A 590 -23.44 -10.55 23.54
C ARG A 590 -23.14 -9.11 23.13
N ILE A 591 -21.91 -8.81 22.70
CA ILE A 591 -21.54 -7.48 22.22
C ILE A 591 -22.33 -7.08 20.97
N LEU A 592 -22.51 -8.02 20.03
CA LEU A 592 -23.26 -7.76 18.79
C LEU A 592 -24.78 -7.72 19.01
N GLN A 593 -25.28 -8.39 20.04
CA GLN A 593 -26.66 -8.27 20.52
C GLN A 593 -26.93 -6.96 21.29
N GLY A 594 -25.91 -6.12 21.51
CA GLY A 594 -26.04 -4.82 22.17
C GLY A 594 -26.03 -4.87 23.70
N GLU A 595 -25.69 -6.00 24.31
CA GLU A 595 -25.61 -6.11 25.77
C GLU A 595 -24.45 -5.27 26.32
N LYS A 596 -24.74 -4.40 27.31
CA LYS A 596 -23.72 -3.64 28.02
C LYS A 596 -22.96 -4.55 28.98
N TYR A 597 -21.70 -4.83 28.66
CA TYR A 597 -20.79 -5.53 29.56
C TYR A 597 -20.51 -4.67 30.81
N GLN A 598 -20.96 -5.13 31.98
CA GLN A 598 -20.45 -4.63 33.25
C GLN A 598 -19.06 -5.24 33.46
N THR A 599 -18.02 -4.40 33.51
CA THR A 599 -16.73 -4.82 34.08
C THR A 599 -16.97 -5.30 35.51
N PRO A 600 -16.40 -6.44 35.94
CA PRO A 600 -16.52 -6.88 37.32
C PRO A 600 -15.84 -5.83 38.20
N THR A 601 -16.67 -5.07 38.92
CA THR A 601 -16.20 -4.10 39.92
C THR A 601 -15.41 -4.87 40.96
N SER A 602 -14.26 -4.33 41.36
CA SER A 602 -13.44 -4.90 42.44
C SER A 602 -14.30 -5.19 43.66
N ALA A 603 -14.51 -6.47 43.97
CA ALA A 603 -15.29 -6.89 45.13
C ALA A 603 -14.67 -6.28 46.39
N GLY A 604 -15.48 -5.51 47.12
CA GLY A 604 -14.99 -4.74 48.26
C GLY A 604 -14.48 -5.64 49.38
N LEU A 605 -13.18 -5.60 49.65
CA LEU A 605 -12.63 -6.00 50.93
C LEU A 605 -12.65 -4.79 51.86
N THR A 606 -13.59 -4.80 52.80
CA THR A 606 -13.70 -3.83 53.89
C THR A 606 -12.42 -3.78 54.73
N PRO A 607 -11.97 -2.60 55.17
CA PRO A 607 -10.86 -2.51 56.11
C PRO A 607 -11.29 -3.07 57.48
N PRO A 608 -10.39 -3.77 58.21
CA PRO A 608 -10.66 -4.19 59.58
C PRO A 608 -10.74 -2.98 60.52
N LYS A 609 -11.53 -3.12 61.59
CA LYS A 609 -11.51 -2.26 62.77
C LYS A 609 -10.47 -2.75 63.77
#